data_AF-A0A1H2DPN7-F1
#
_entry.id   AF-A0A1H2DPN7-F1
#
_cell.length_a   1.000
_cell.length_b   1.000
_cell.length_c   1.000
_cell.angle_alpha   90.00
_cell.angle_beta   90.00
_cell.angle_gamma   90.00
#
_symmetry.space_group_name_H-M   'P 1'
#
loop_
_entity.id
_entity.type
_entity.pdbx_description
1 polymer ?
#
loop_
_entity_poly.entity_id
_entity_poly.type
_entity_poly.pdbx_seq_one_letter_code
_entity_poly.pdbx_strand_id
1 'polypeptide(L)'
;MKFLNVICSTVLMFFCSFGSSYAHFGMVIPSDNMVMQDDSRQVDIQLSFSHPFEIVGMPLVKPENFFVVKDGKQQDLNEKLQATKVMDHDAWKTGYAIKRPGAYAFVMEPKPYWEPAEDCFIVHYTKTIVAAFGDDEGWDSELGLKTEIVPLSKPFGLYAGNVFQGIVKLDGKVVPYAEVEVEYYNKDKKAHAPTDYMVTQAVKADGNGVFTYAAPIAGWWGFAALNTSDEKMMQDNQQKDIELGAVLWVKFENWQEK
;
A
#
# COMPACT_ATOMS: atom_id res chain seq x y z
N MET A 1 68.20 18.65 -16.44
CA MET A 1 66.93 18.69 -17.18
C MET A 1 65.99 17.69 -16.53
N LYS A 2 64.94 18.18 -15.83
CA LYS A 2 63.95 17.34 -15.15
C LYS A 2 62.84 16.99 -16.16
N PHE A 3 62.60 15.70 -16.38
CA PHE A 3 61.43 15.22 -17.11
C PHE A 3 60.22 15.22 -16.16
N LEU A 4 59.16 15.91 -16.56
CA LEU A 4 57.88 15.96 -15.86
C LEU A 4 56.91 15.05 -16.61
N ASN A 5 56.64 13.86 -16.08
CA ASN A 5 55.57 13.00 -16.58
C ASN A 5 54.25 13.49 -16.00
N VAL A 6 53.38 14.06 -16.85
CA VAL A 6 52.00 14.39 -16.51
C VAL A 6 51.17 13.14 -16.77
N ILE A 7 50.71 12.49 -15.71
CA ILE A 7 49.72 11.41 -15.77
C ILE A 7 48.34 12.05 -15.82
N CYS A 8 47.69 11.98 -16.98
CA CYS A 8 46.30 12.39 -17.15
C CYS A 8 45.41 11.31 -16.52
N SER A 9 44.88 11.56 -15.31
CA SER A 9 43.87 10.68 -14.71
C SER A 9 42.49 11.04 -15.27
N THR A 10 41.95 10.17 -16.10
CA THR A 10 40.58 10.25 -16.61
C THR A 10 39.63 9.94 -15.46
N VAL A 11 38.98 10.97 -14.89
CA VAL A 11 37.90 10.80 -13.92
C VAL A 11 36.67 10.33 -14.70
N LEU A 12 36.32 9.06 -14.57
CA LEU A 12 35.08 8.50 -15.09
C LEU A 12 33.94 8.98 -14.18
N MET A 13 33.25 10.05 -14.58
CA MET A 13 32.02 10.51 -13.92
C MET A 13 30.93 9.46 -14.18
N PHE A 14 30.64 8.65 -13.17
CA PHE A 14 29.42 7.85 -13.13
C PHE A 14 28.24 8.82 -12.98
N PHE A 15 27.54 9.09 -14.07
CA PHE A 15 26.23 9.74 -14.02
C PHE A 15 25.25 8.72 -13.41
N CYS A 16 25.02 8.82 -12.10
CA CYS A 16 23.82 8.23 -11.51
C CYS A 16 22.62 8.97 -12.08
N SER A 17 21.91 8.34 -13.01
CA SER A 17 20.59 8.80 -13.42
C SER A 17 19.68 8.76 -12.21
N PHE A 18 19.36 9.93 -11.65
CA PHE A 18 18.27 10.08 -10.69
C PHE A 18 16.97 9.89 -11.47
N GLY A 19 16.55 8.65 -11.67
CA GLY A 19 15.17 8.37 -12.04
C GLY A 19 14.28 8.73 -10.85
N SER A 20 13.18 9.43 -11.10
CA SER A 20 12.09 9.49 -10.12
C SER A 20 11.61 8.04 -9.94
N SER A 21 11.96 7.40 -8.83
CA SER A 21 11.30 6.16 -8.42
C SER A 21 9.91 6.57 -7.94
N TYR A 22 8.89 6.25 -8.73
CA TYR A 22 7.52 6.46 -8.31
C TYR A 22 7.15 5.37 -7.32
N ALA A 23 6.59 5.75 -6.17
CA ALA A 23 6.16 4.76 -5.20
C ALA A 23 5.08 3.85 -5.79
N HIS A 24 5.24 2.57 -5.49
CA HIS A 24 4.40 1.51 -6.00
C HIS A 24 3.32 1.16 -4.97
N PHE A 25 2.04 1.14 -5.35
CA PHE A 25 0.97 0.77 -4.43
C PHE A 25 0.17 -0.41 -4.93
N GLY A 26 0.20 -1.50 -4.17
CA GLY A 26 -0.89 -2.46 -4.18
C GLY A 26 -2.13 -1.78 -3.61
N MET A 27 -3.27 -1.95 -4.26
CA MET A 27 -4.52 -1.28 -3.90
C MET A 27 -5.61 -2.31 -3.67
N VAL A 28 -6.29 -2.22 -2.52
CA VAL A 28 -7.51 -2.97 -2.21
C VAL A 28 -8.56 -1.95 -1.81
N ILE A 29 -9.33 -1.45 -2.76
CA ILE A 29 -10.26 -0.33 -2.54
C ILE A 29 -11.69 -0.85 -2.52
N PRO A 30 -12.38 -0.84 -1.36
CA PRO A 30 -13.80 -1.13 -1.30
C PRO A 30 -14.63 0.06 -1.77
N SER A 31 -15.84 -0.20 -2.28
CA SER A 31 -16.82 0.82 -2.64
C SER A 31 -17.30 1.63 -1.43
N ASP A 32 -17.28 1.00 -0.25
CA ASP A 32 -17.61 1.58 1.04
C ASP A 32 -16.77 0.92 2.15
N ASN A 33 -16.27 1.72 3.08
CA ASN A 33 -15.43 1.29 4.20
C ASN A 33 -16.13 1.40 5.57
N MET A 34 -17.35 1.95 5.62
CA MET A 34 -18.12 2.12 6.85
C MET A 34 -19.61 1.89 6.57
N VAL A 35 -19.99 0.61 6.46
CA VAL A 35 -21.34 0.19 6.05
C VAL A 35 -22.31 0.23 7.24
N MET A 36 -23.39 1.00 7.13
CA MET A 36 -24.45 1.11 8.14
C MET A 36 -25.73 0.36 7.73
N GLN A 37 -26.74 0.34 8.62
CA GLN A 37 -27.94 -0.49 8.44
C GLN A 37 -28.77 -0.13 7.20
N ASP A 38 -28.79 1.15 6.84
CA ASP A 38 -29.55 1.68 5.71
C ASP A 38 -28.75 1.61 4.38
N ASP A 39 -27.47 1.22 4.45
CA ASP A 39 -26.59 1.13 3.28
C ASP A 39 -26.73 -0.20 2.54
N SER A 40 -26.17 -0.24 1.33
CA SER A 40 -25.99 -1.50 0.61
C SER A 40 -25.11 -2.44 1.41
N ARG A 41 -25.61 -3.66 1.66
CA ARG A 41 -24.79 -4.74 2.25
C ARG A 41 -23.78 -5.34 1.26
N GLN A 42 -23.90 -5.00 -0.01
CA GLN A 42 -23.00 -5.43 -1.07
C GLN A 42 -21.88 -4.40 -1.19
N VAL A 43 -20.65 -4.81 -0.88
CA VAL A 43 -19.44 -4.03 -1.05
C VAL A 43 -18.66 -4.59 -2.22
N ASP A 44 -18.42 -3.75 -3.23
CA ASP A 44 -17.56 -4.10 -4.35
C ASP A 44 -16.12 -3.76 -3.97
N ILE A 45 -15.20 -4.67 -4.24
CA ILE A 45 -13.78 -4.53 -3.88
C ILE A 45 -12.98 -4.60 -5.16
N GLN A 46 -12.16 -3.58 -5.37
CA GLN A 46 -11.27 -3.47 -6.51
C GLN A 46 -9.82 -3.68 -6.07
N LEU A 47 -9.09 -4.49 -6.84
CA LEU A 47 -7.69 -4.80 -6.63
C LEU A 47 -6.90 -4.29 -7.83
N SER A 48 -5.88 -3.47 -7.60
CA SER A 48 -4.99 -2.95 -8.65
C SER A 48 -3.57 -2.74 -8.13
N PHE A 49 -2.65 -2.47 -9.05
CA PHE A 49 -1.29 -2.00 -8.76
C PHE A 49 -1.08 -0.69 -9.52
N SER A 50 -0.61 0.37 -8.87
CA SER A 50 -0.66 1.73 -9.45
C SER A 50 0.30 2.71 -8.78
N HIS A 51 0.54 3.83 -9.44
CA HIS A 51 0.97 5.11 -8.85
C HIS A 51 -0.28 5.98 -8.61
N PRO A 52 -0.88 5.94 -7.41
CA PRO A 52 -2.24 6.39 -7.18
C PRO A 52 -2.41 7.92 -7.20
N PHE A 53 -1.38 8.70 -6.90
CA PHE A 53 -1.46 10.16 -7.02
C PHE A 53 -1.47 10.63 -8.47
N GLU A 54 -0.68 9.99 -9.31
CA GLU A 54 -0.53 10.32 -10.74
C GLU A 54 -1.58 9.65 -11.63
N ILE A 55 -2.31 8.67 -11.09
CA ILE A 55 -3.34 7.91 -11.81
C ILE A 55 -2.72 7.12 -12.98
N VAL A 56 -1.56 6.52 -12.71
CA VAL A 56 -0.87 5.60 -13.61
C VAL A 56 -1.08 4.17 -13.11
N GLY A 57 -1.71 3.35 -13.94
CA GLY A 57 -1.93 1.94 -13.63
C GLY A 57 -0.72 1.08 -13.97
N MET A 58 -0.64 -0.08 -13.33
CA MET A 58 0.33 -1.12 -13.61
C MET A 58 -0.40 -2.46 -13.71
N PRO A 59 0.11 -3.43 -14.50
CA PRO A 59 -0.57 -4.70 -14.67
C PRO A 59 -0.53 -5.52 -13.38
N LEU A 60 -1.72 -5.85 -12.83
CA LEU A 60 -1.88 -6.80 -11.74
C LEU A 60 -2.34 -8.15 -12.29
N VAL A 61 -1.42 -9.12 -12.36
CA VAL A 61 -1.78 -10.52 -12.61
C VAL A 61 -2.67 -11.05 -11.47
N LYS A 62 -3.41 -12.15 -11.70
CA LYS A 62 -4.26 -12.74 -10.65
C LYS A 62 -3.43 -12.93 -9.37
N PRO A 63 -3.85 -12.33 -8.23
CA PRO A 63 -3.13 -12.47 -6.96
C PRO A 63 -2.91 -13.93 -6.57
N GLU A 64 -1.86 -14.19 -5.80
CA GLU A 64 -1.63 -15.51 -5.24
C GLU A 64 -2.72 -15.83 -4.22
N ASN A 65 -3.02 -14.87 -3.34
CA ASN A 65 -4.12 -14.96 -2.39
C ASN A 65 -4.96 -13.67 -2.38
N PHE A 66 -6.27 -13.84 -2.26
CA PHE A 66 -7.17 -12.76 -1.87
C PHE A 66 -8.22 -13.32 -0.90
N PHE A 67 -8.32 -12.72 0.28
CA PHE A 67 -9.18 -13.22 1.35
C PHE A 67 -9.72 -12.08 2.22
N VAL A 68 -10.70 -12.41 3.04
CA VAL A 68 -11.21 -11.54 4.10
C VAL A 68 -11.04 -12.20 5.46
N VAL A 69 -10.65 -11.42 6.46
CA VAL A 69 -10.59 -11.85 7.85
C VAL A 69 -11.64 -11.11 8.67
N LYS A 70 -12.41 -11.86 9.46
CA LYS A 70 -13.34 -11.34 10.46
C LYS A 70 -13.32 -12.25 11.69
N ASP A 71 -13.23 -11.69 12.90
CA ASP A 71 -13.19 -12.45 14.17
C ASP A 71 -12.08 -13.53 14.17
N GLY A 72 -10.92 -13.21 13.60
CA GLY A 72 -9.80 -14.15 13.42
C GLY A 72 -10.04 -15.28 12.42
N LYS A 73 -11.18 -15.30 11.72
CA LYS A 73 -11.52 -16.31 10.72
C LYS A 73 -11.26 -15.78 9.32
N GLN A 74 -10.38 -16.46 8.60
CA GLN A 74 -10.10 -16.20 7.20
C GLN A 74 -11.12 -16.90 6.29
N GLN A 75 -11.59 -16.17 5.28
CA GLN A 75 -12.39 -16.70 4.19
C GLN A 75 -11.73 -16.36 2.86
N ASP A 76 -11.40 -17.38 2.08
CA ASP A 76 -10.86 -17.25 0.72
C ASP A 76 -11.88 -16.59 -0.23
N LEU A 77 -11.40 -15.66 -1.05
CA LEU A 77 -12.11 -14.92 -2.09
C LEU A 77 -11.41 -14.98 -3.45
N ASN A 78 -10.27 -15.66 -3.59
CA ASN A 78 -9.43 -15.65 -4.79
C ASN A 78 -10.16 -16.20 -6.03
N GLU A 79 -10.94 -17.25 -5.84
CA GLU A 79 -11.77 -17.86 -6.90
C GLU A 79 -13.01 -17.02 -7.27
N LYS A 80 -13.31 -15.96 -6.52
CA LYS A 80 -14.39 -15.00 -6.83
C LYS A 80 -13.90 -13.76 -7.56
N LEU A 81 -12.60 -13.64 -7.81
CA LEU A 81 -12.03 -12.52 -8.54
C LEU A 81 -12.45 -12.59 -10.01
N GLN A 82 -12.92 -11.45 -10.51
CA GLN A 82 -13.27 -11.24 -11.91
C GLN A 82 -12.30 -10.23 -12.50
N ALA A 83 -11.81 -10.50 -13.70
CA ALA A 83 -10.95 -9.57 -14.41
C ALA A 83 -11.66 -8.24 -14.68
N THR A 84 -10.93 -7.14 -14.53
CA THR A 84 -11.40 -5.80 -14.84
C THR A 84 -10.21 -4.92 -15.26
N LYS A 85 -10.44 -3.62 -15.42
CA LYS A 85 -9.37 -2.65 -15.66
C LYS A 85 -9.45 -1.50 -14.68
N VAL A 86 -8.29 -1.04 -14.23
CA VAL A 86 -8.10 0.14 -13.39
C VAL A 86 -6.97 0.94 -14.00
N MET A 87 -7.23 2.23 -14.26
CA MET A 87 -6.27 3.11 -14.94
C MET A 87 -5.74 2.47 -16.25
N ASP A 88 -6.63 1.85 -17.02
CA ASP A 88 -6.36 1.13 -18.28
C ASP A 88 -5.50 -0.16 -18.19
N HIS A 89 -5.05 -0.56 -16.99
CA HIS A 89 -4.28 -1.77 -16.76
C HIS A 89 -5.11 -2.92 -16.18
N ASP A 90 -4.62 -4.15 -16.36
CA ASP A 90 -5.28 -5.36 -15.86
C ASP A 90 -5.36 -5.34 -14.34
N ALA A 91 -6.56 -5.62 -13.84
CA ALA A 91 -6.93 -5.51 -12.45
C ALA A 91 -8.01 -6.56 -12.12
N TRP A 92 -8.38 -6.65 -10.86
CA TRP A 92 -9.38 -7.60 -10.39
C TRP A 92 -10.45 -6.94 -9.56
N LYS A 93 -11.64 -7.54 -9.54
CA LYS A 93 -12.71 -7.12 -8.63
C LYS A 93 -13.48 -8.30 -8.11
N THR A 94 -14.13 -8.12 -6.97
CA THR A 94 -15.16 -9.05 -6.50
C THR A 94 -16.23 -8.30 -5.71
N GLY A 95 -17.36 -8.95 -5.53
CA GLY A 95 -18.41 -8.48 -4.65
C GLY A 95 -18.43 -9.27 -3.34
N TYR A 96 -18.55 -8.57 -2.21
CA TYR A 96 -18.73 -9.17 -0.90
C TYR A 96 -20.03 -8.72 -0.23
N ALA A 97 -20.88 -9.69 0.13
CA ALA A 97 -22.11 -9.42 0.87
C ALA A 97 -21.84 -9.49 2.38
N ILE A 98 -21.89 -8.34 3.05
CA ILE A 98 -21.75 -8.21 4.49
C ILE A 98 -23.02 -8.75 5.17
N LYS A 99 -22.84 -9.76 6.03
CA LYS A 99 -23.95 -10.47 6.67
C LYS A 99 -24.09 -10.16 8.15
N ARG A 100 -23.02 -9.74 8.81
CA ARG A 100 -22.96 -9.58 10.27
C ARG A 100 -22.20 -8.30 10.63
N PRO A 101 -22.48 -7.71 11.80
CA PRO A 101 -21.65 -6.64 12.33
C PRO A 101 -20.19 -7.10 12.53
N GLY A 102 -19.25 -6.16 12.43
CA GLY A 102 -17.84 -6.36 12.76
C GLY A 102 -16.88 -5.66 11.78
N ALA A 103 -15.58 -5.80 12.05
CA ALA A 103 -14.51 -5.36 11.16
C ALA A 103 -14.10 -6.47 10.18
N TYR A 104 -14.02 -6.12 8.89
CA TYR A 104 -13.66 -7.00 7.79
C TYR A 104 -12.35 -6.52 7.16
N ALA A 105 -11.25 -7.25 7.39
CA ALA A 105 -9.98 -6.96 6.75
C ALA A 105 -9.87 -7.71 5.42
N PHE A 106 -9.94 -6.99 4.31
CA PHE A 106 -9.68 -7.54 2.97
C PHE A 106 -8.20 -7.45 2.68
N VAL A 107 -7.61 -8.57 2.27
CA VAL A 107 -6.15 -8.71 2.11
C VAL A 107 -5.84 -9.31 0.75
N MET A 108 -4.92 -8.67 0.05
CA MET A 108 -4.31 -9.15 -1.19
C MET A 108 -2.84 -9.50 -0.94
N GLU A 109 -2.45 -10.71 -1.34
CA GLU A 109 -1.05 -11.10 -1.55
C GLU A 109 -0.84 -11.27 -3.06
N PRO A 110 -0.09 -10.35 -3.70
CA PRO A 110 0.13 -10.42 -5.14
C PRO A 110 1.16 -11.50 -5.47
N LYS A 111 1.20 -11.88 -6.75
CA LYS A 111 2.41 -12.51 -7.28
C LYS A 111 3.52 -11.46 -7.37
N PRO A 112 4.80 -11.84 -7.20
CA PRO A 112 5.92 -10.92 -7.37
C PRO A 112 5.88 -10.22 -8.72
N TYR A 113 5.98 -8.89 -8.69
CA TYR A 113 6.05 -8.05 -9.88
C TYR A 113 7.51 -7.70 -10.15
N TRP A 114 8.01 -8.00 -11.35
CA TRP A 114 9.34 -7.55 -11.76
C TRP A 114 9.27 -6.08 -12.17
N GLU A 115 10.01 -5.20 -11.47
CA GLU A 115 10.14 -3.78 -11.80
C GLU A 115 11.51 -3.53 -12.44
N PRO A 116 11.60 -3.44 -13.79
CA PRO A 116 12.87 -3.28 -14.48
C PRO A 116 13.62 -1.99 -14.13
N ALA A 117 12.91 -0.92 -13.75
CA ALA A 117 13.54 0.35 -13.39
C ALA A 117 14.25 0.30 -12.03
N GLU A 118 13.78 -0.56 -11.12
CA GLU A 118 14.33 -0.74 -9.78
C GLU A 118 15.20 -2.01 -9.65
N ASP A 119 15.21 -2.86 -10.68
CA ASP A 119 15.99 -4.10 -10.75
C ASP A 119 15.68 -5.07 -9.59
N CYS A 120 14.42 -5.07 -9.13
CA CYS A 120 13.93 -5.88 -8.02
C CYS A 120 12.54 -6.47 -8.30
N PHE A 121 12.11 -7.39 -7.44
CA PHE A 121 10.73 -7.85 -7.40
C PHE A 121 9.96 -7.12 -6.30
N ILE A 122 8.73 -6.70 -6.59
CA ILE A 122 7.85 -6.03 -5.65
C ILE A 122 6.74 -6.98 -5.19
N VAL A 123 6.56 -7.11 -3.88
CA VAL A 123 5.48 -7.88 -3.26
C VAL A 123 4.79 -7.03 -2.19
N HIS A 124 3.66 -6.42 -2.54
CA HIS A 124 2.91 -5.53 -1.65
C HIS A 124 1.74 -6.24 -0.99
N TYR A 125 1.92 -6.66 0.26
CA TYR A 125 0.88 -7.21 1.12
C TYR A 125 -0.09 -6.10 1.48
N THR A 126 -1.23 -6.08 0.79
CA THR A 126 -2.15 -4.94 0.82
C THR A 126 -3.39 -5.27 1.61
N LYS A 127 -3.75 -4.40 2.56
CA LYS A 127 -4.93 -4.53 3.43
C LYS A 127 -5.81 -3.28 3.39
N THR A 128 -7.11 -3.49 3.51
CA THR A 128 -8.10 -2.46 3.85
C THR A 128 -9.12 -3.03 4.81
N ILE A 129 -9.57 -2.22 5.77
CA ILE A 129 -10.53 -2.64 6.80
C ILE A 129 -11.86 -1.92 6.57
N VAL A 130 -12.94 -2.71 6.47
CA VAL A 130 -14.32 -2.23 6.34
C VAL A 130 -15.05 -2.50 7.66
N ALA A 131 -15.61 -1.47 8.28
CA ALA A 131 -16.48 -1.63 9.43
C ALA A 131 -17.94 -1.83 8.98
N ALA A 132 -18.69 -2.66 9.71
CA ALA A 132 -20.07 -2.96 9.40
C ALA A 132 -20.99 -2.88 10.62
N PHE A 133 -22.11 -2.19 10.43
CA PHE A 133 -23.26 -2.16 11.33
C PHE A 133 -22.94 -1.75 12.78
N GLY A 134 -21.92 -0.90 12.95
CA GLY A 134 -21.55 -0.29 14.22
C GLY A 134 -20.75 -1.17 15.19
N ASP A 135 -20.42 -2.40 14.80
CA ASP A 135 -19.47 -3.24 15.52
C ASP A 135 -18.10 -3.12 14.86
N ASP A 136 -17.09 -2.88 15.68
CA ASP A 136 -15.73 -2.66 15.24
C ASP A 136 -14.71 -3.62 15.85
N GLU A 137 -15.11 -4.63 16.61
CA GLU A 137 -14.14 -5.57 17.20
C GLU A 137 -13.20 -6.20 16.13
N GLY A 138 -11.90 -6.21 16.44
CA GLY A 138 -10.86 -6.85 15.62
C GLY A 138 -10.19 -5.96 14.56
N TRP A 139 -10.51 -4.67 14.47
CA TRP A 139 -9.86 -3.75 13.50
C TRP A 139 -8.34 -3.58 13.72
N ASP A 140 -7.86 -3.78 14.95
CA ASP A 140 -6.46 -3.62 15.38
C ASP A 140 -5.70 -4.95 15.48
N SER A 141 -6.30 -6.06 15.03
CA SER A 141 -5.68 -7.37 15.13
C SER A 141 -4.60 -7.59 14.07
N GLU A 142 -3.51 -8.21 14.51
CA GLU A 142 -2.46 -8.73 13.63
C GLU A 142 -3.01 -9.89 12.80
N LEU A 143 -2.73 -9.89 11.50
CA LEU A 143 -3.19 -10.93 10.58
C LEU A 143 -2.11 -11.98 10.31
N GLY A 144 -0.88 -11.75 10.76
CA GLY A 144 0.24 -12.69 10.57
C GLY A 144 0.76 -12.71 9.13
N LEU A 145 0.61 -11.59 8.41
CA LEU A 145 1.17 -11.44 7.06
C LEU A 145 2.71 -11.37 7.14
N LYS A 146 3.38 -11.64 6.02
CA LYS A 146 4.85 -11.51 5.93
C LYS A 146 5.32 -10.13 6.38
N THR A 147 4.66 -9.08 5.90
CA THR A 147 4.78 -7.71 6.40
C THR A 147 3.39 -7.10 6.53
N GLU A 148 3.13 -6.34 7.59
CA GLU A 148 1.84 -5.67 7.80
C GLU A 148 1.95 -4.36 8.58
N ILE A 149 1.00 -3.46 8.32
CA ILE A 149 0.71 -2.30 9.17
C ILE A 149 -0.45 -2.66 10.10
N VAL A 150 -0.23 -2.52 11.41
CA VAL A 150 -1.26 -2.64 12.44
C VAL A 150 -1.73 -1.24 12.82
N PRO A 151 -2.97 -0.85 12.53
CA PRO A 151 -3.46 0.49 12.86
C PRO A 151 -3.55 0.70 14.38
N LEU A 152 -3.27 1.92 14.86
CA LEU A 152 -3.46 2.34 16.26
C LEU A 152 -4.70 3.22 16.46
N SER A 153 -5.38 3.56 15.36
CA SER A 153 -6.66 4.26 15.34
C SER A 153 -7.57 3.58 14.33
N LYS A 154 -8.89 3.57 14.59
CA LYS A 154 -9.89 2.95 13.70
C LYS A 154 -9.73 3.45 12.26
N PRO A 155 -9.32 2.61 11.30
CA PRO A 155 -8.97 3.03 9.93
C PRO A 155 -10.17 3.41 9.05
N PHE A 156 -11.38 3.37 9.60
CA PHE A 156 -12.63 3.79 8.95
C PHE A 156 -13.31 4.96 9.68
N GLY A 157 -12.77 5.40 10.82
CA GLY A 157 -13.37 6.41 11.70
C GLY A 157 -12.53 7.66 11.83
N LEU A 158 -11.91 8.13 10.73
CA LEU A 158 -11.00 9.26 10.72
C LEU A 158 -11.56 10.39 9.87
N TYR A 159 -11.55 11.61 10.37
CA TYR A 159 -11.80 12.81 9.58
C TYR A 159 -10.51 13.36 9.01
N ALA A 160 -10.59 14.09 7.89
CA ALA A 160 -9.49 14.92 7.41
C ALA A 160 -8.93 15.80 8.54
N GLY A 161 -7.61 15.85 8.65
CA GLY A 161 -6.88 16.52 9.75
C GLY A 161 -6.72 15.69 11.01
N ASN A 162 -7.37 14.52 11.13
CA ASN A 162 -7.05 13.56 12.19
C ASN A 162 -5.67 12.94 11.96
N VAL A 163 -5.06 12.51 13.06
CA VAL A 163 -3.80 11.77 13.05
C VAL A 163 -4.11 10.29 12.90
N PHE A 164 -3.46 9.66 11.93
CA PHE A 164 -3.37 8.22 11.81
C PHE A 164 -1.99 7.75 12.28
N GLN A 165 -1.98 6.65 13.03
CA GLN A 165 -0.77 5.96 13.43
C GLN A 165 -0.90 4.48 13.13
N GLY A 166 0.22 3.86 12.77
CA GLY A 166 0.31 2.42 12.58
C GLY A 166 1.66 1.88 13.02
N ILE A 167 1.69 0.62 13.45
CA ILE A 167 2.90 -0.13 13.75
C ILE A 167 3.29 -0.95 12.54
N VAL A 168 4.51 -0.76 12.04
CA VAL A 168 5.07 -1.59 10.96
C VAL A 168 5.60 -2.89 11.55
N LYS A 169 5.23 -4.02 10.92
CA LYS A 169 5.70 -5.34 11.30
C LYS A 169 6.23 -6.13 10.11
N LEU A 170 7.30 -6.89 10.35
CA LEU A 170 7.87 -7.88 9.45
C LEU A 170 8.04 -9.19 10.23
N ASP A 171 7.50 -10.29 9.72
CA ASP A 171 7.48 -11.59 10.39
C ASP A 171 6.93 -11.50 11.84
N GLY A 172 5.88 -10.70 12.04
CA GLY A 172 5.25 -10.45 13.34
C GLY A 172 6.06 -9.56 14.31
N LYS A 173 7.28 -9.15 13.95
CA LYS A 173 8.14 -8.29 14.77
C LYS A 173 8.02 -6.85 14.34
N VAL A 174 8.07 -5.93 15.31
CA VAL A 174 8.11 -4.48 15.02
C VAL A 174 9.34 -4.14 14.17
N VAL A 175 9.18 -3.20 13.25
CA VAL A 175 10.27 -2.66 12.41
C VAL A 175 10.56 -1.23 12.86
N PRO A 176 11.55 -1.02 13.74
CA PRO A 176 11.96 0.30 14.16
C PRO A 176 12.40 1.12 12.96
N TYR A 177 12.07 2.41 12.95
CA TYR A 177 12.62 3.33 11.95
C TYR A 177 12.30 2.96 10.49
N ALA A 178 11.27 2.14 10.26
CA ALA A 178 10.76 1.83 8.94
C ALA A 178 10.41 3.11 8.17
N GLU A 179 10.75 3.15 6.90
CA GLU A 179 10.26 4.17 5.98
C GLU A 179 8.85 3.79 5.53
N VAL A 180 7.96 4.77 5.53
CA VAL A 180 6.57 4.61 5.11
C VAL A 180 6.26 5.65 4.06
N GLU A 181 6.07 5.20 2.83
CA GLU A 181 5.60 6.01 1.72
C GLU A 181 4.09 6.24 1.85
N VAL A 182 3.67 7.45 1.52
CA VAL A 182 2.29 7.92 1.71
C VAL A 182 1.83 8.63 0.45
N GLU A 183 0.73 8.14 -0.11
CA GLU A 183 0.10 8.74 -1.28
C GLU A 183 -1.41 8.90 -1.14
N TYR A 184 -1.92 9.98 -1.73
CA TYR A 184 -3.34 10.21 -1.91
C TYR A 184 -3.82 9.57 -3.21
N TYR A 185 -4.92 8.81 -3.15
CA TYR A 185 -5.55 8.30 -4.36
C TYR A 185 -6.33 9.40 -5.07
N ASN A 186 -5.72 9.99 -6.08
CA ASN A 186 -6.23 11.14 -6.84
C ASN A 186 -7.30 10.77 -7.88
N LYS A 187 -8.25 9.90 -7.51
CA LYS A 187 -9.22 9.28 -8.43
C LYS A 187 -9.98 10.28 -9.32
N ASP A 188 -10.24 11.48 -8.79
CA ASP A 188 -10.99 12.53 -9.47
C ASP A 188 -10.09 13.47 -10.28
N LYS A 189 -8.76 13.26 -10.26
CA LYS A 189 -7.73 14.08 -10.93
C LYS A 189 -7.80 15.56 -10.56
N LYS A 190 -8.08 15.84 -9.28
CA LYS A 190 -8.24 17.20 -8.73
C LYS A 190 -7.07 17.66 -7.88
N ALA A 191 -6.22 16.74 -7.42
CA ALA A 191 -5.01 17.08 -6.69
C ALA A 191 -3.85 17.32 -7.66
N HIS A 192 -2.96 18.24 -7.29
CA HIS A 192 -1.70 18.51 -7.96
C HIS A 192 -0.61 18.70 -6.91
N ALA A 193 0.52 18.02 -7.08
CA ALA A 193 1.66 18.15 -6.19
C ALA A 193 2.49 19.37 -6.61
N PRO A 194 2.94 20.22 -5.67
CA PRO A 194 3.82 21.34 -5.99
C PRO A 194 5.15 20.92 -6.64
N THR A 195 5.64 19.73 -6.28
CA THR A 195 6.88 19.09 -6.77
C THR A 195 6.76 17.57 -6.61
N ASP A 196 7.64 16.80 -7.24
CA ASP A 196 7.70 15.33 -7.11
C ASP A 196 7.80 14.85 -5.64
N TYR A 197 8.46 15.62 -4.76
CA TYR A 197 8.52 15.35 -3.31
C TYR A 197 7.16 15.31 -2.59
N MET A 198 6.09 15.75 -3.24
CA MET A 198 4.72 15.79 -2.71
C MET A 198 3.77 14.88 -3.49
N VAL A 199 4.27 14.17 -4.52
CA VAL A 199 3.55 13.06 -5.16
C VAL A 199 3.54 11.91 -4.16
N THR A 200 4.72 11.36 -3.88
CA THR A 200 4.97 10.43 -2.79
C THR A 200 5.59 11.18 -1.60
N GLN A 201 4.91 11.17 -0.46
CA GLN A 201 5.51 11.63 0.79
C GLN A 201 6.14 10.45 1.52
N ALA A 202 7.17 10.70 2.33
CA ALA A 202 7.74 9.67 3.20
C ALA A 202 7.73 10.12 4.65
N VAL A 203 7.34 9.22 5.54
CA VAL A 203 7.52 9.37 6.99
C VAL A 203 8.34 8.23 7.53
N LYS A 204 8.92 8.42 8.71
CA LYS A 204 9.73 7.40 9.38
C LYS A 204 9.09 6.99 10.68
N ALA A 205 9.02 5.69 10.93
CA ALA A 205 8.57 5.14 12.19
C ALA A 205 9.55 5.47 13.34
N ASP A 206 9.09 5.38 14.58
CA ASP A 206 9.92 5.50 15.77
C ASP A 206 10.62 4.17 16.14
N GLY A 207 11.26 4.14 17.32
CA GLY A 207 11.96 2.95 17.82
C GLY A 207 11.04 1.76 18.11
N ASN A 208 9.73 1.97 18.23
CA ASN A 208 8.72 0.92 18.41
C ASN A 208 8.04 0.53 17.09
N GLY A 209 8.49 1.09 15.96
CA GLY A 209 7.88 0.87 14.65
C GLY A 209 6.59 1.65 14.42
N VAL A 210 6.29 2.65 15.26
CA VAL A 210 5.10 3.51 15.09
C VAL A 210 5.41 4.64 14.12
N PHE A 211 4.69 4.72 13.01
CA PHE A 211 4.67 5.92 12.17
C PHE A 211 3.43 6.77 12.46
N THR A 212 3.50 8.05 12.10
CA THR A 212 2.45 9.03 12.35
C THR A 212 2.24 9.90 11.11
N TYR A 213 1.00 10.09 10.70
CA TYR A 213 0.64 10.94 9.57
C TYR A 213 -0.69 11.66 9.82
N ALA A 214 -0.82 12.91 9.41
CA ALA A 214 -2.06 13.67 9.45
C ALA A 214 -2.50 13.97 8.02
N ALA A 215 -3.58 13.34 7.56
CA ALA A 215 -4.06 13.54 6.20
C ALA A 215 -4.68 14.94 6.05
N PRO A 216 -4.17 15.80 5.15
CA PRO A 216 -4.63 17.19 5.05
C PRO A 216 -6.04 17.32 4.47
N ILE A 217 -6.50 16.34 3.70
CA ILE A 217 -7.79 16.33 3.03
C ILE A 217 -8.46 14.95 3.13
N ALA A 218 -9.77 14.95 2.95
CA ALA A 218 -10.57 13.73 2.89
C ALA A 218 -10.28 12.91 1.61
N GLY A 219 -10.48 11.61 1.71
CA GLY A 219 -10.33 10.63 0.64
C GLY A 219 -9.43 9.46 1.05
N TRP A 220 -9.04 8.66 0.07
CA TRP A 220 -8.23 7.47 0.28
C TRP A 220 -6.74 7.81 0.31
N TRP A 221 -6.07 7.38 1.37
CA TRP A 221 -4.64 7.51 1.56
C TRP A 221 -4.03 6.12 1.75
N GLY A 222 -2.99 5.84 0.97
CA GLY A 222 -2.21 4.60 1.03
C GLY A 222 -0.97 4.83 1.86
N PHE A 223 -0.65 3.87 2.72
CA PHE A 223 0.58 3.82 3.51
C PHE A 223 1.33 2.55 3.13
N ALA A 224 2.53 2.67 2.57
CA ALA A 224 3.38 1.55 2.17
C ALA A 224 4.67 1.57 2.99
N ALA A 225 4.78 0.65 3.96
CA ALA A 225 6.01 0.48 4.72
C ALA A 225 6.93 -0.54 4.03
N LEU A 226 8.02 -0.05 3.47
CA LEU A 226 8.93 -0.85 2.64
C LEU A 226 9.95 -1.60 3.50
N ASN A 227 10.17 -2.86 3.15
CA ASN A 227 11.16 -3.74 3.75
C ASN A 227 11.87 -4.53 2.64
N THR A 228 13.06 -5.04 2.92
CA THR A 228 13.75 -5.96 2.00
C THR A 228 13.63 -7.38 2.52
N SER A 229 13.28 -8.32 1.65
CA SER A 229 13.30 -9.74 2.00
C SER A 229 14.73 -10.26 2.17
N ASP A 230 14.93 -11.19 3.11
CA ASP A 230 16.18 -11.97 3.19
C ASP A 230 16.30 -12.98 2.03
N GLU A 231 15.19 -13.26 1.34
CA GLU A 231 15.13 -14.11 0.16
C GLU A 231 15.36 -13.32 -1.13
N LYS A 232 15.87 -14.01 -2.15
CA LYS A 232 16.08 -13.45 -3.49
C LYS A 232 15.35 -14.30 -4.53
N MET A 233 15.02 -13.67 -5.65
CA MET A 233 14.37 -14.33 -6.77
C MET A 233 15.26 -14.31 -8.01
N MET A 234 15.15 -15.32 -8.86
CA MET A 234 15.95 -15.40 -10.08
C MET A 234 15.26 -14.63 -11.21
N GLN A 235 15.97 -13.69 -11.83
CA GLN A 235 15.57 -13.01 -13.07
C GLN A 235 16.78 -13.00 -14.01
N ASP A 236 16.62 -13.49 -15.24
CA ASP A 236 17.68 -13.55 -16.26
C ASP A 236 19.02 -14.13 -15.74
N ASN A 237 18.93 -15.24 -14.98
CA ASN A 237 20.06 -15.93 -14.32
C ASN A 237 20.82 -15.09 -13.28
N GLN A 238 20.24 -14.01 -12.77
CA GLN A 238 20.76 -13.22 -11.66
C GLN A 238 19.81 -13.26 -10.47
N GLN A 239 20.36 -13.32 -9.26
CA GLN A 239 19.57 -13.15 -8.04
C GLN A 239 19.23 -11.68 -7.85
N LYS A 240 17.94 -11.37 -7.77
CA LYS A 240 17.40 -10.04 -7.56
C LYS A 240 16.74 -9.96 -6.20
N ASP A 241 16.78 -8.76 -5.64
CA ASP A 241 16.16 -8.47 -4.35
C ASP A 241 14.63 -8.51 -4.46
N ILE A 242 13.98 -8.73 -3.33
CA ILE A 242 12.53 -8.69 -3.22
C ILE A 242 12.19 -7.57 -2.23
N GLU A 243 11.55 -6.53 -2.71
CA GLU A 243 10.91 -5.52 -1.90
C GLU A 243 9.57 -6.05 -1.36
N LEU A 244 9.39 -5.91 -0.05
CA LEU A 244 8.20 -6.27 0.68
C LEU A 244 7.52 -4.99 1.19
N GLY A 245 6.36 -4.67 0.64
CA GLY A 245 5.56 -3.54 1.09
C GLY A 245 4.43 -4.00 2.01
N ALA A 246 4.40 -3.51 3.24
CA ALA A 246 3.18 -3.56 4.04
C ALA A 246 2.30 -2.37 3.65
N VAL A 247 1.22 -2.64 2.92
CA VAL A 247 0.35 -1.58 2.40
C VAL A 247 -1.00 -1.58 3.12
N LEU A 248 -1.39 -0.43 3.65
CA LEU A 248 -2.71 -0.22 4.25
C LEU A 248 -3.38 1.00 3.61
N TRP A 249 -4.60 0.83 3.12
CA TRP A 249 -5.43 1.93 2.65
C TRP A 249 -6.42 2.36 3.71
N VAL A 250 -6.46 3.66 3.97
CA VAL A 250 -7.32 4.30 4.98
C VAL A 250 -8.07 5.44 4.31
N LYS A 251 -9.37 5.55 4.59
CA LYS A 251 -10.18 6.65 4.09
C LYS A 251 -10.42 7.65 5.21
N PHE A 252 -10.09 8.91 4.93
CA PHE A 252 -10.40 10.04 5.79
C PHE A 252 -11.68 10.71 5.28
N GLU A 253 -12.63 10.95 6.17
CA GLU A 253 -13.93 11.54 5.83
C GLU A 253 -13.94 13.06 6.00
N ASN A 254 -14.86 13.72 5.32
CA ASN A 254 -15.10 15.13 5.57
C ASN A 254 -15.80 15.31 6.93
N TRP A 255 -15.43 16.37 7.64
CA TRP A 255 -16.24 16.83 8.78
C TRP A 255 -17.61 17.31 8.28
N GLN A 256 -18.69 16.92 8.98
CA GLN A 256 -20.05 17.28 8.61
C GLN A 256 -20.65 18.25 9.64
N GLU A 257 -21.05 19.43 9.18
CA GLU A 257 -21.84 20.39 9.96
C GLU A 257 -23.34 20.20 9.66
N LYS A 258 -24.20 20.53 10.63
CA LYS A 258 -25.67 20.40 10.51
C LYS A 258 -26.33 21.75 10.27
#